data_AF-A0A4Q1RVN1-F1
#
_entry.id   AF-A0A4Q1RVN1-F1
#
_cell.length_a   1.000
_cell.length_b   1.000
_cell.length_c   1.000
_cell.angle_alpha   90.00
_cell.angle_beta   90.00
_cell.angle_gamma   90.00
#
_symmetry.space_group_name_H-M   'P 1'
#
loop_
_entity.id
_entity.type
_entity.pdbx_description
1 polymer ?
#
loop_
_entity_poly.entity_id
_entity_poly.type
_entity_poly.pdbx_seq_one_letter_code
_entity_poly.pdbx_strand_id
1 'polypeptide(L)' 'MVSARQPEVGDEVEYAPGRRAVVTDLRRGDYYLRAWGNREWAVQDPDRLTVKRTRAERIAAGDL' A
#
# COMPACT_ATOMS: atom_id res chain seq x y z
N MET A 1 -6.79 11.17 16.34
CA MET A 1 -7.04 11.29 14.90
C MET A 1 -5.89 10.57 14.21
N VAL A 2 -6.13 9.40 13.60
CA VAL A 2 -5.15 8.81 12.69
C VAL A 2 -5.19 9.69 11.45
N SER A 3 -4.23 10.60 11.30
CA SER A 3 -4.01 11.26 10.02
C SER A 3 -3.82 10.15 9.01
N ALA A 4 -4.77 9.98 8.10
CA ALA A 4 -4.63 9.07 6.98
C ALA A 4 -3.51 9.65 6.11
N ARG A 5 -2.27 9.25 6.42
CA ARG A 5 -1.10 9.55 5.60
C ARG A 5 -1.38 8.98 4.22
N GLN A 6 -1.18 9.80 3.18
CA GLN A 6 -1.21 9.29 1.82
C GLN A 6 -0.18 8.17 1.69
N PRO A 7 -0.57 7.01 1.16
CA PRO A 7 0.37 5.91 0.95
C PRO A 7 1.55 6.34 0.09
N GLU A 8 2.72 5.76 0.33
CA GLU A 8 3.89 5.97 -0.50
C GLU A 8 4.41 4.65 -1.07
N VAL A 9 5.21 4.73 -2.14
CA VAL A 9 5.80 3.55 -2.77
C VAL A 9 6.67 2.79 -1.75
N GLY A 10 6.32 1.51 -1.56
CA GLY A 10 6.92 0.59 -0.61
C GLY A 10 6.12 0.41 0.69
N ASP A 11 5.11 1.24 0.94
CA ASP A 11 4.22 1.08 2.08
C ASP A 11 3.29 -0.13 1.90
N GLU A 12 2.99 -0.81 2.99
CA GLU A 12 1.90 -1.78 3.06
C GLU A 12 0.61 -1.07 3.44
N VAL A 13 -0.39 -1.23 2.58
CA VAL A 13 -1.73 -0.68 2.74
C VAL A 13 -2.76 -1.78 2.86
N GLU A 14 -3.82 -1.51 3.62
CA GLU A 14 -5.06 -2.28 3.58
C GLU A 14 -5.99 -1.65 2.55
N TYR A 15 -6.36 -2.43 1.52
CA TYR A 15 -7.22 -1.99 0.41
C TYR A 15 -8.65 -2.55 0.50
N ALA A 16 -8.84 -3.57 1.33
CA ALA A 16 -10.13 -4.13 1.71
C ALA A 16 -9.99 -4.72 3.12
N PRO A 17 -11.10 -4.89 3.88
CA PRO A 17 -11.02 -5.41 5.25
C PRO A 17 -10.22 -6.72 5.34
N GLY A 18 -9.10 -6.69 6.07
CA GLY A 18 -8.21 -7.84 6.24
C GLY A 18 -7.34 -8.17 5.03
N ARG A 19 -7.39 -7.40 3.94
CA ARG A 19 -6.59 -7.59 2.73
C ARG A 19 -5.53 -6.51 2.60
N ARG A 20 -4.27 -6.95 2.58
CA ARG A 20 -3.10 -6.07 2.51
C ARG A 20 -2.35 -6.25 1.21
N ALA A 21 -1.74 -5.17 0.75
CA ALA A 21 -0.87 -5.16 -0.40
C ALA A 21 0.19 -4.07 -0.24
N VAL A 22 1.26 -4.17 -1.00
CA VAL A 22 2.33 -3.17 -1.02
C VAL A 22 2.09 -2.21 -2.18
N VAL A 23 2.23 -0.92 -1.92
CA VAL A 23 2.26 0.11 -2.97
C VAL A 23 3.55 -0.03 -3.75
N THR A 24 3.45 -0.33 -5.04
CA THR A 24 4.62 -0.50 -5.92
C THR A 24 4.86 0.70 -6.80
N ASP A 25 3.83 1.47 -7.12
CA ASP A 25 3.92 2.62 -8.00
C ASP A 25 2.80 3.63 -7.72
N LEU A 26 3.01 4.89 -8.13
CA LEU A 26 2.04 5.96 -8.10
C LEU A 26 2.13 6.72 -9.43
N ARG A 27 1.16 6.50 -10.32
CA ARG A 27 1.16 7.08 -11.66
C ARG A 27 -0.03 7.98 -11.84
N ARG A 28 0.21 9.28 -12.04
CA ARG A 28 -0.85 10.28 -12.29
C ARG A 28 -1.96 10.32 -11.21
N GLY A 29 -1.65 9.91 -9.98
CA GLY A 29 -2.62 9.82 -8.88
C GLY A 29 -3.22 8.43 -8.67
N ASP A 30 -3.01 7.50 -9.61
CA ASP A 30 -3.41 6.10 -9.47
C ASP A 30 -2.33 5.31 -8.73
N TYR A 31 -2.74 4.66 -7.63
CA TYR A 31 -1.86 3.76 -6.89
C TYR A 31 -1.84 2.39 -7.55
N TYR A 32 -0.66 1.79 -7.62
CA TYR A 32 -0.48 0.41 -8.04
C TYR A 32 -0.08 -0.42 -6.83
N LEU A 33 -0.77 -1.54 -6.65
CA LEU A 33 -0.54 -2.45 -5.54
C LEU A 33 -0.07 -3.80 -6.04
N ARG A 34 0.72 -4.47 -5.21
CA ARG A 34 1.10 -5.87 -5.37
C ARG A 34 0.87 -6.61 -4.06
N ALA A 35 0.22 -7.76 -4.14
CA ALA A 35 0.12 -8.72 -3.06
C ALA A 35 0.72 -10.06 -3.49
N TRP A 36 1.09 -10.89 -2.51
CA TRP A 36 1.58 -12.23 -2.80
C TRP A 36 0.55 -13.02 -3.63
N GLY A 37 1.03 -13.70 -4.67
CA GLY A 37 0.18 -14.47 -5.60
C GLY A 37 -0.65 -13.64 -6.58
N ASN A 38 -0.59 -12.30 -6.54
CA ASN A 38 -1.31 -11.43 -7.45
C ASN A 38 -0.33 -10.57 -8.26
N ARG A 39 -0.58 -10.44 -9.57
CA ARG A 39 0.14 -9.48 -10.41
C ARG A 39 -0.25 -8.08 -9.99
N GLU A 40 0.70 -7.13 -10.07
CA GLU A 40 0.44 -5.71 -9.86
C GLU A 40 -0.85 -5.22 -10.54
N TRP A 41 -1.66 -4.44 -9.83
CA TRP A 41 -2.92 -3.89 -10.33
C TRP A 41 -3.11 -2.43 -9.89
N ALA A 42 -3.82 -1.66 -10.73
CA ALA A 42 -4.23 -0.30 -10.39
C ALA A 42 -5.40 -0.31 -9.40
N VAL A 43 -5.36 0.61 -8.44
CA VAL A 43 -6.41 0.79 -7.42
C VAL A 43 -7.54 1.63 -7.99
N GLN A 44 -8.78 1.16 -7.82
CA GLN A 44 -9.97 1.89 -8.27
C GLN A 44 -10.35 3.03 -7.31
N ASP A 45 -10.21 2.80 -6.00
CA ASP A 45 -10.56 3.76 -4.94
C ASP A 45 -9.34 4.06 -4.03
N PRO A 46 -8.46 4.98 -4.43
CA PRO A 46 -7.24 5.26 -3.67
C PRO A 46 -7.50 5.88 -2.28
N ASP A 47 -8.61 6.61 -2.12
CA ASP A 47 -9.04 7.18 -0.83
C ASP A 47 -9.39 6.12 0.23
N ARG A 48 -9.60 4.86 -0.17
CA ARG A 48 -9.87 3.75 0.75
C ARG A 48 -8.59 3.08 1.26
N LEU A 49 -7.42 3.44 0.74
CA LEU A 49 -6.16 2.86 1.15
C LEU A 49 -5.78 3.37 2.54
N THR A 50 -5.58 2.43 3.46
CA THR A 50 -5.09 2.75 4.80
C THR A 50 -3.70 2.18 4.97
N VAL A 51 -2.70 3.05 5.19
CA VAL A 51 -1.34 2.62 5.51
C VAL A 51 -1.35 1.84 6.83
N LYS A 52 -0.88 0.60 6.79
CA LYS A 52 -0.72 -0.26 7.98
C LYS A 52 0.73 -0.33 8.43
N ARG A 53 1.66 -0.37 7.47
CA ARG A 53 3.10 -0.30 7.72
C ARG A 53 3.75 0.55 6.67
N THR A 54 4.63 1.42 7.10
CA THR A 54 5.49 2.20 6.22
C THR A 54 6.59 1.33 5.63
N ARG A 55 7.20 1.78 4.53
CA ARG A 55 8.40 1.15 3.97
C ARG A 55 9.51 0.99 5.01
N ALA A 56 9.72 1.99 5.87
CA ALA A 56 10.73 1.95 6.92
C ALA A 56 10.46 0.83 7.92
N GLU A 57 9.20 0.65 8.34
CA GLU A 57 8.80 -0.44 9.24
C GLU A 57 8.98 -1.83 8.58
N ARG A 58 8.72 -1.94 7.28
CA ARG A 58 8.96 -3.18 6.51
C ARG A 58 10.44 -3.51 6.39
N ILE A 59 11.29 -2.50 6.15
CA ILE A 59 12.75 -2.68 6.16
C ILE A 59 13.22 -3.14 7.54
N ALA A 60 12.74 -2.48 8.60
CA ALA A 60 13.09 -2.85 9.97
C ALA A 60 12.62 -4.27 10.35
N ALA A 61 11.53 -4.76 9.74
CA ALA A 61 11.04 -6.12 9.89
C ALA A 61 11.78 -7.17 9.03
N GLY A 62 12.60 -6.74 8.06
CA GLY A 62 13.31 -7.63 7.14
C GLY A 62 12.48 -8.13 5.95
N ASP A 63 11.40 -7.43 5.60
CA ASP A 63 10.44 -7.81 4.54
C ASP A 63 10.87 -7.39 3.12
N LEU A 64 12.11 -6.90 2.92
CA LEU A 64 12.59 -6.24 1.71
C LEU A 64 13.89 -6.84 1.18
#